data_AF-A0A528D7J6-F1
#
_entry.id   AF-A0A528D7J6-F1
#
_cell.length_a   1.000
_cell.length_b   1.000
_cell.length_c   1.000
_cell.angle_alpha   90.00
_cell.angle_beta   90.00
_cell.angle_gamma   90.00
#
_symmetry.space_group_name_H-M   'P 1'
#
loop_
_entity.id
_entity.type
_entity.pdbx_description
1 polymer ?
#
loop_
_entity_poly.entity_id
_entity_poly.type
_entity_poly.pdbx_seq_one_letter_code
_entity_poly.pdbx_strand_id
1 'polypeptide(L)'
;MNNAIEVDARNAPEYHAIVEALARRAGLPMPKTYLIDSPQPNAFATGRNPENAAVAASTGLLERLSHEEVAAVMAHELAHVQH
;
A
#
# COMPACT_ATOMS: atom_id res chain seq x y z
N MET A 1 9.08 -12.34 -8.09
CA MET A 1 8.95 -11.07 -7.33
C MET A 1 10.06 -10.10 -7.76
N ASN A 2 10.12 -9.73 -9.05
CA ASN A 2 11.30 -9.01 -9.58
C ASN A 2 11.07 -7.52 -9.90
N ASN A 3 9.88 -6.94 -9.66
CA ASN A 3 9.54 -5.57 -10.08
C ASN A 3 8.88 -4.71 -8.98
N ALA A 4 9.09 -5.00 -7.70
CA ALA A 4 8.58 -4.15 -6.62
C ALA A 4 9.56 -2.99 -6.39
N ILE A 5 9.10 -1.75 -6.58
CA ILE A 5 9.88 -0.53 -6.36
C ILE A 5 9.34 0.17 -5.13
N GLU A 6 10.21 0.52 -4.19
CA GLU A 6 9.81 1.30 -3.02
C GLU A 6 9.40 2.71 -3.48
N VAL A 7 8.26 3.16 -2.98
CA VAL A 7 7.68 4.45 -3.34
C VAL A 7 7.48 5.33 -2.12
N ASP A 8 7.59 6.63 -2.35
CA ASP A 8 7.41 7.68 -1.36
C ASP A 8 6.61 8.85 -1.93
N ALA A 9 6.46 9.91 -1.14
CA ALA A 9 5.75 11.13 -1.54
C ALA A 9 6.35 11.84 -2.78
N ARG A 10 7.55 11.48 -3.24
CA ARG A 10 8.23 12.10 -4.38
C ARG A 10 7.96 11.36 -5.69
N ASN A 11 7.86 10.02 -5.65
CA ASN A 11 7.73 9.20 -6.87
C ASN A 11 6.34 8.57 -7.05
N ALA A 12 5.52 8.46 -6.00
CA ALA A 12 4.11 8.06 -6.09
C ALA A 12 3.25 8.81 -5.06
N PRO A 13 3.13 10.15 -5.18
CA PRO A 13 2.53 11.01 -4.15
C PRO A 13 1.10 10.60 -3.76
N GLU A 14 0.26 10.25 -4.73
CA GLU A 14 -1.14 9.91 -4.48
C GLU A 14 -1.28 8.58 -3.73
N TYR A 15 -0.61 7.53 -4.20
CA TYR A 15 -0.66 6.22 -3.55
C TYR A 15 -0.02 6.27 -2.15
N HIS A 16 1.12 6.93 -2.01
CA HIS A 16 1.78 7.09 -0.72
C HIS A 16 0.90 7.89 0.27
N ALA A 17 0.21 8.94 -0.19
CA ALA A 17 -0.69 9.73 0.66
C ALA A 17 -1.90 8.91 1.17
N ILE A 18 -2.43 8.01 0.35
CA ILE A 18 -3.50 7.07 0.77
C ILE A 18 -2.98 6.22 1.94
N VAL A 19 -1.84 5.57 1.76
CA VAL A 19 -1.26 4.68 2.78
C VAL A 19 -0.92 5.46 4.05
N GLU A 20 -0.36 6.66 3.93
CA GLU A 20 -0.05 7.53 5.07
C GLU A 20 -1.30 7.93 5.86
N ALA A 21 -2.37 8.33 5.15
CA ALA A 21 -3.63 8.70 5.80
C ALA A 21 -4.26 7.53 6.55
N LEU A 22 -4.21 6.32 5.96
CA LEU A 22 -4.73 5.11 6.57
C LEU A 22 -3.90 4.68 7.80
N ALA A 23 -2.56 4.65 7.68
CA ALA A 23 -1.67 4.32 8.78
C ALA A 23 -1.87 5.30 9.95
N ARG A 24 -1.93 6.61 9.68
CA ARG A 24 -2.21 7.63 10.68
C ARG A 24 -3.56 7.43 11.37
N ARG A 25 -4.62 7.12 10.61
CA ARG A 25 -5.96 6.87 11.16
C ARG A 25 -6.01 5.62 12.03
N ALA A 26 -5.24 4.59 11.68
CA ALA A 26 -5.13 3.34 12.43
C ALA A 26 -4.15 3.42 13.62
N GLY A 27 -3.41 4.53 13.78
CA GLY A 27 -2.39 4.67 14.80
C GLY A 27 -1.15 3.78 14.54
N LEU A 28 -0.88 3.44 13.28
CA LEU A 28 0.23 2.59 12.88
C LEU A 28 1.44 3.44 12.45
N PRO A 29 2.67 2.94 12.64
CA PRO A 29 3.84 3.47 11.95
C PRO A 29 3.63 3.45 10.43
N MET A 30 4.27 4.38 9.70
CA MET A 30 4.20 4.37 8.25
C MET A 30 4.89 3.11 7.69
N PRO A 31 4.16 2.21 7.01
CA PRO A 31 4.77 1.01 6.42
C PRO A 31 5.60 1.39 5.20
N LYS A 32 6.57 0.55 4.87
CA LYS A 32 7.22 0.64 3.56
C LYS A 32 6.18 0.40 2.47
N THR A 33 6.16 1.25 1.46
CA THR A 33 5.15 1.20 0.40
C THR A 33 5.82 0.84 -0.91
N TYR A 34 5.27 -0.13 -1.64
CA TYR A 34 5.84 -0.62 -2.89
C TYR A 34 4.83 -0.57 -4.03
N LEU A 35 5.32 -0.21 -5.21
CA LEU A 35 4.58 -0.34 -6.46
C LEU A 35 5.15 -1.51 -7.26
N ILE A 36 4.27 -2.38 -7.73
CA ILE A 36 4.64 -3.53 -8.57
C ILE A 36 4.23 -3.24 -10.00
N ASP A 37 5.20 -3.21 -10.91
CA ASP A 37 4.90 -3.10 -12.33
C ASP A 37 4.29 -4.42 -12.85
N SER A 38 2.96 -4.46 -12.90
CA SER A 38 2.16 -5.60 -13.34
C SER A 38 0.75 -5.15 -13.72
N PRO A 39 0.25 -5.51 -14.93
CA PRO A 39 -1.10 -5.18 -15.36
C PRO A 39 -2.20 -6.00 -14.65
N GLN A 40 -1.80 -7.05 -13.92
CA GLN A 40 -2.73 -7.87 -13.13
C GLN A 40 -3.01 -7.15 -11.79
N PRO A 41 -4.27 -6.80 -11.48
CA PRO A 41 -4.61 -6.12 -10.23
C PRO A 41 -4.29 -7.00 -9.02
N ASN A 42 -3.49 -6.47 -8.11
CA ASN A 42 -3.16 -7.12 -6.85
C ASN A 42 -2.72 -6.09 -5.81
N ALA A 43 -3.01 -6.36 -4.54
CA ALA A 43 -2.44 -5.65 -3.39
C ALA A 43 -2.25 -6.65 -2.25
N PHE A 44 -1.26 -6.41 -1.39
CA PHE A 44 -1.05 -7.20 -0.19
C PHE A 44 -0.26 -6.42 0.85
N ALA A 45 -0.42 -6.79 2.12
CA ALA A 45 0.47 -6.38 3.20
C ALA A 45 1.30 -7.55 3.73
N THR A 46 2.47 -7.25 4.27
CA THR A 46 3.36 -8.22 4.92
C THR A 46 4.15 -7.56 6.05
N GLY A 47 4.58 -8.34 7.03
CA GLY A 47 5.31 -7.85 8.19
C GLY A 47 5.11 -8.78 9.38
N ARG A 48 6.05 -8.80 10.32
CA ARG A 48 5.91 -9.55 11.58
C ARG A 48 5.18 -8.74 12.66
N ASN A 49 5.16 -7.43 12.51
CA ASN A 49 4.53 -6.45 13.39
C ASN A 49 4.37 -5.11 12.64
N PRO A 50 3.58 -4.15 13.17
CA PRO A 50 3.39 -2.84 12.57
C PRO A 50 4.68 -2.06 12.28
N GLU A 51 5.71 -2.19 13.13
CA GLU A 51 6.98 -1.48 12.98
C GLU A 51 7.82 -1.96 11.80
N ASN A 52 7.61 -3.19 11.34
CA ASN A 52 8.32 -3.81 10.22
C ASN A 52 7.37 -4.17 9.07
N ALA A 53 6.28 -3.43 8.94
CA ALA A 53 5.27 -3.64 7.93
C ALA A 53 5.69 -3.08 6.56
N ALA A 54 5.23 -3.76 5.51
CA ALA A 54 5.30 -3.32 4.13
C ALA A 54 3.97 -3.59 3.44
N VAL A 55 3.56 -2.68 2.56
CA VAL A 55 2.40 -2.83 1.70
C VAL A 55 2.79 -2.68 0.24
N ALA A 56 2.10 -3.37 -0.64
CA ALA A 56 2.32 -3.27 -2.07
C ALA A 56 1.01 -3.25 -2.86
N ALA A 57 0.99 -2.50 -3.95
CA ALA A 57 -0.06 -2.53 -4.96
C ALA A 57 0.55 -2.65 -6.36
N SER A 58 -0.17 -3.26 -7.31
CA SER A 58 0.26 -3.28 -8.71
C SER A 58 -0.24 -2.06 -9.49
N THR A 59 0.49 -1.69 -10.55
CA THR A 59 0.06 -0.65 -11.51
C THR A 59 -1.33 -0.94 -12.06
N GLY A 60 -1.61 -2.20 -12.42
CA GLY A 60 -2.92 -2.61 -12.91
C GLY A 60 -4.05 -2.51 -11.88
N LEU A 61 -3.76 -2.49 -10.58
CA LEU A 61 -4.77 -2.19 -9.55
C LEU A 61 -5.06 -0.69 -9.49
N LEU A 62 -4.00 0.13 -9.43
CA LEU A 62 -4.13 1.59 -9.34
C LEU A 62 -4.79 2.21 -10.58
N GLU A 63 -4.56 1.63 -11.77
CA GLU A 63 -5.18 2.09 -13.01
C GLU A 63 -6.68 1.76 -13.12
N ARG A 64 -7.14 0.71 -12.42
CA ARG A 64 -8.53 0.22 -12.53
C ARG A 64 -9.45 0.75 -11.44
N LEU A 65 -8.89 1.07 -10.28
CA LEU A 65 -9.65 1.48 -9.11
C LEU A 65 -9.59 2.98 -8.94
N SER A 66 -10.70 3.55 -8.48
CA SER A 66 -10.74 4.92 -8.00
C SER A 66 -9.91 5.09 -6.73
N HIS A 67 -9.60 6.33 -6.37
CA HIS A 67 -8.89 6.68 -5.14
C HIS A 67 -9.54 6.04 -3.89
N GLU A 68 -10.88 6.09 -3.79
CA GLU A 68 -11.62 5.54 -2.66
C GLU A 68 -11.55 4.00 -2.61
N GLU A 69 -11.62 3.34 -3.76
CA GLU A 69 -11.50 1.88 -3.87
C GLU A 69 -10.07 1.41 -3.54
N VAL A 70 -9.04 2.13 -3.97
CA VAL A 70 -7.66 1.87 -3.55
C VAL A 70 -7.54 2.02 -2.04
N ALA A 71 -8.08 3.10 -1.46
CA ALA A 71 -8.05 3.30 -0.01
C ALA A 71 -8.75 2.17 0.75
N ALA A 72 -9.89 1.67 0.24
CA ALA A 72 -10.60 0.54 0.84
C ALA A 72 -9.77 -0.76 0.80
N VAL A 73 -9.13 -1.07 -0.33
CA VAL A 73 -8.25 -2.23 -0.47
C VAL A 73 -7.05 -2.11 0.48
N MET A 74 -6.37 -0.97 0.48
CA MET A 74 -5.20 -0.78 1.35
C MET A 74 -5.57 -0.79 2.83
N ALA A 75 -6.76 -0.31 3.21
CA ALA A 75 -7.25 -0.40 4.57
C ALA A 75 -7.48 -1.85 5.00
N HIS A 76 -8.04 -2.69 4.12
CA HIS A 76 -8.18 -4.12 4.35
C HIS A 76 -6.81 -4.78 4.55
N GLU A 77 -5.84 -4.48 3.68
CA GLU A 77 -4.51 -5.05 3.75
C GLU A 77 -3.76 -4.63 5.03
N LEU A 78 -3.84 -3.35 5.43
CA LEU A 78 -3.23 -2.86 6.67
C LEU A 78 -3.81 -3.53 7.92
N ALA A 79 -5.08 -3.96 7.90
CA ALA A 79 -5.68 -4.66 9.02
C ALA A 79 -5.05 -6.04 9.27
N HIS A 80 -4.46 -6.68 8.24
CA HIS A 80 -3.71 -7.95 8.39
C HIS A 80 -2.37 -7.78 9.10
N VAL A 81 -1.82 -6.57 9.14
CA VAL A 81 -0.55 -6.26 9.82
C VAL A 81 -0.78 -5.91 11.29
N GLN A 82 -1.95 -5.33 11.60
CA GLN A 82 -2.29 -4.90 12.94
C GLN A 82 -2.58 -6.07 13.89
N HIS A 83 -3.00 -7.22 13.36
CA HIS A 83 -3.40 -8.42 14.12
C HIS A 83 -2.47 -9.60 13.83
#